data_AF-A0A7W3PG67-F1
#
_entry.id   AF-A0A7W3PG67-F1
#
_cell.length_a   1.000
_cell.length_b   1.000
_cell.length_c   1.000
_cell.angle_alpha   90.00
_cell.angle_beta   90.00
_cell.angle_gamma   90.00
#
_symmetry.space_group_name_H-M   'P 1'
#
loop_
_entity.id
_entity.type
_entity.pdbx_description
1 polymer ?
#
loop_
_entity_poly.entity_id
_entity_poly.type
_entity_poly.pdbx_seq_one_letter_code
_entity_poly.pdbx_strand_id
1 'polypeptide(L)'
;MSQHRTSRTALLRRGLVALATATTLLAGGLVVAPSAQAVPVVDLDSRGGTVVKTRMDAWGSVIEGDVTTDKLSAAKVRYEIDLDWSGGKLSVSDFDGVVTLQRVGAKQVRQFPVTVDRDGKRSGTIKLPGTLTPGSYRVGIEFTARVKRPDGRSMWHRVDVNNAETVSVRRETVLDASITTPRATDGRSSRITGRVRALSVSADGDVYWSTLRSGTVQLSYYPGGLFRNEAEPVSVRPLTIDRYGKFTTVVPA
;
A
#
# COMPACT_ATOMS: atom_id res chain seq x y z
N MET A 1 29.84 49.59 17.44
CA MET A 1 28.63 48.82 17.79
C MET A 1 28.54 47.62 16.87
N SER A 2 28.67 46.42 17.43
CA SER A 2 28.55 45.14 16.73
C SER A 2 27.07 44.86 16.45
N GLN A 3 26.70 44.63 15.19
CA GLN A 3 25.40 44.03 14.87
C GLN A 3 25.62 42.62 14.29
N HIS A 4 24.99 41.67 14.99
CA HIS A 4 25.03 40.24 14.76
C HIS A 4 24.78 39.85 13.30
N ARG A 5 25.80 39.25 12.67
CA ARG A 5 25.62 38.28 11.60
C ARG A 5 25.16 36.97 12.21
N THR A 6 23.86 36.67 12.16
CA THR A 6 23.38 35.30 12.31
C THR A 6 22.22 35.01 11.37
N SER A 7 22.45 34.03 10.49
CA SER A 7 21.46 33.03 10.05
C SER A 7 20.26 33.50 9.21
N ARG A 8 20.51 33.83 7.92
CA ARG A 8 19.44 33.93 6.88
C ARG A 8 19.37 32.72 5.93
N THR A 9 20.35 31.83 5.98
CA THR A 9 20.37 30.55 5.23
C THR A 9 19.60 29.42 5.92
N ALA A 10 19.36 29.54 7.23
CA ALA A 10 18.74 28.47 8.03
C ALA A 10 17.21 28.38 7.86
N LEU A 11 16.53 29.50 7.60
CA LEU A 11 15.07 29.53 7.45
C LEU A 11 14.60 28.91 6.12
N LEU A 12 15.31 29.21 5.02
CA LEU A 12 15.04 28.61 3.70
C LEU A 12 15.31 27.10 3.70
N ARG A 13 16.40 26.64 4.35
CA ARG A 13 16.67 25.20 4.52
C ARG A 13 15.62 24.50 5.38
N ARG A 14 15.12 25.12 6.46
CA ARG A 14 14.11 24.49 7.34
C ARG A 14 12.72 24.39 6.70
N GLY A 15 12.31 25.37 5.90
CA GLY A 15 11.03 25.32 5.17
C GLY A 15 10.98 24.25 4.07
N LEU A 16 12.07 24.09 3.33
CA LEU A 16 12.22 23.04 2.32
C LEU A 16 12.39 21.64 2.95
N VAL A 17 13.10 21.53 4.08
CA VAL A 17 13.22 20.27 4.82
C VAL A 17 11.87 19.85 5.41
N ALA A 18 11.04 20.78 5.90
CA ALA A 18 9.70 20.46 6.38
C ALA A 18 8.79 19.90 5.26
N LEU A 19 8.89 20.48 4.05
CA LEU A 19 8.18 19.98 2.87
C LEU A 19 8.72 18.62 2.41
N ALA A 20 10.04 18.42 2.46
CA ALA A 20 10.71 17.15 2.16
C ALA A 20 10.39 16.05 3.18
N THR A 21 10.21 16.38 4.47
CA THR A 21 9.77 15.43 5.50
C THR A 21 8.30 15.08 5.35
N ALA A 22 7.45 16.00 4.89
CA ALA A 22 6.05 15.70 4.60
C ALA A 22 5.90 14.85 3.33
N THR A 23 6.73 15.09 2.30
CA THR A 23 6.75 14.26 1.08
C THR A 23 7.43 12.90 1.30
N THR A 24 8.41 12.78 2.20
CA THR A 24 8.98 11.45 2.56
C THR A 24 8.03 10.64 3.43
N LEU A 25 7.24 11.26 4.32
CA LEU A 25 6.16 10.56 5.03
C LEU A 25 5.01 10.12 4.12
N LEU A 26 4.77 10.83 3.00
CA LEU A 26 3.76 10.45 2.00
C LEU A 26 4.31 9.50 0.91
N ALA A 27 5.61 9.58 0.58
CA ALA A 27 6.27 8.69 -0.38
C ALA A 27 6.72 7.36 0.27
N GLY A 28 6.87 7.30 1.59
CA GLY A 28 7.13 6.06 2.34
C GLY A 28 5.95 5.07 2.35
N GLY A 29 4.80 5.44 1.80
CA GLY A 29 3.64 4.56 1.61
C GLY A 29 3.52 3.95 0.21
N LEU A 30 4.48 4.21 -0.69
CA LEU A 30 4.60 3.50 -1.95
C LEU A 30 5.24 2.15 -1.64
N VAL A 31 4.38 1.16 -1.42
CA VAL A 31 4.74 -0.25 -1.25
C VAL A 31 5.66 -0.61 -2.42
N VAL A 32 6.95 -0.77 -2.13
CA VAL A 32 7.87 -1.51 -3.00
C VAL A 32 7.23 -2.88 -3.14
N ALA A 33 6.70 -3.18 -4.32
CA ALA A 33 6.32 -4.54 -4.64
C ALA A 33 7.59 -5.38 -4.46
N PRO A 34 7.63 -6.34 -3.52
CA PRO A 34 8.80 -7.19 -3.38
C PRO A 34 9.01 -7.88 -4.74
N SER A 35 10.23 -7.77 -5.25
CA SER A 35 10.75 -8.64 -6.31
C SER A 35 10.37 -10.07 -5.96
N ALA A 36 9.81 -10.84 -6.91
CA ALA A 36 9.31 -12.21 -6.74
C ALA A 36 10.26 -13.07 -5.87
N GLN A 37 10.05 -13.02 -4.56
CA GLN A 37 10.66 -13.93 -3.60
C GLN A 37 9.88 -15.23 -3.74
N ALA A 38 10.59 -16.35 -3.75
CA ALA A 38 9.93 -17.65 -3.69
C ALA A 38 8.96 -17.64 -2.49
N VAL A 39 7.70 -18.02 -2.76
CA VAL A 39 6.61 -18.05 -1.76
C VAL A 39 7.14 -18.66 -0.45
N PRO A 40 7.00 -17.98 0.71
CA PRO A 40 7.64 -18.42 1.94
C PRO A 40 7.03 -19.73 2.43
N VAL A 41 7.86 -20.57 3.04
CA VAL A 41 7.44 -21.82 3.66
C VAL A 41 6.80 -21.50 4.99
N VAL A 42 5.54 -21.90 5.15
CA VAL A 42 4.75 -21.58 6.35
C VAL A 42 4.54 -22.80 7.24
N ASP A 43 4.66 -24.00 6.69
CA ASP A 43 4.61 -25.25 7.46
C ASP A 43 5.27 -26.43 6.73
N LEU A 44 5.64 -27.43 7.52
CA LEU A 44 6.14 -28.73 7.05
C LEU A 44 5.60 -29.84 7.96
N ASP A 45 4.75 -30.70 7.41
CA ASP A 45 4.24 -31.89 8.09
C ASP A 45 4.91 -33.15 7.54
N SER A 46 5.48 -33.96 8.44
CA SER A 46 6.19 -35.19 8.08
C SER A 46 5.61 -36.40 8.83
N ARG A 47 5.21 -37.43 8.10
CA ARG A 47 4.52 -38.57 8.68
C ARG A 47 4.71 -39.85 7.87
N GLY A 48 5.10 -40.94 8.52
CA GLY A 48 5.21 -42.25 7.86
C GLY A 48 6.04 -42.23 6.57
N GLY A 49 7.13 -41.46 6.52
CA GLY A 49 8.00 -41.34 5.36
C GLY A 49 7.47 -40.49 4.21
N THR A 50 6.33 -39.81 4.38
CA THR A 50 5.85 -38.76 3.48
C THR A 50 6.02 -37.38 4.12
N VAL A 51 6.20 -36.36 3.28
CA VAL A 51 6.32 -34.97 3.72
C VAL A 51 5.40 -34.11 2.85
N VAL A 52 4.70 -33.16 3.47
CA VAL A 52 3.99 -32.08 2.80
C VAL A 52 4.54 -30.76 3.32
N LYS A 53 5.05 -29.95 2.41
CA LYS A 53 5.62 -28.64 2.65
C LYS A 53 4.68 -27.59 2.06
N THR A 54 4.23 -26.68 2.90
CA THR A 54 3.24 -25.67 2.55
C THR A 54 3.92 -24.33 2.41
N ARG A 55 3.71 -23.68 1.26
CA ARG A 55 4.12 -22.30 1.03
C ARG A 55 2.89 -21.43 0.78
N MET A 56 2.89 -20.22 1.31
CA MET A 56 1.78 -19.28 1.12
C MET A 56 2.29 -17.84 1.02
N ASP A 57 1.69 -17.07 0.11
CA ASP A 57 1.87 -15.61 0.02
C ASP A 57 0.49 -14.94 -0.14
N ALA A 58 0.36 -13.69 0.29
CA ALA A 58 -0.89 -12.94 0.21
C ALA A 58 -0.67 -11.43 0.10
N TRP A 59 -1.60 -10.77 -0.62
CA TRP A 59 -1.57 -9.32 -0.82
C TRP A 59 -2.96 -8.71 -0.68
N GLY A 60 -3.04 -7.61 0.07
CA GLY A 60 -4.25 -6.78 0.19
C GLY A 60 -4.33 -5.70 -0.88
N SER A 61 -5.55 -5.35 -1.29
CA SER A 61 -5.80 -4.25 -2.21
C SER A 61 -6.17 -2.95 -1.49
N VAL A 62 -6.25 -1.88 -2.28
CA VAL A 62 -6.90 -0.63 -1.91
C VAL A 62 -8.41 -0.78 -2.13
N ILE A 63 -9.21 -0.24 -1.21
CA ILE A 63 -10.65 -0.01 -1.38
C ILE A 63 -10.80 1.31 -2.10
N GLU A 64 -11.25 1.24 -3.34
CA GLU A 64 -11.50 2.37 -4.23
C GLU A 64 -12.99 2.74 -4.19
N GLY A 65 -13.30 3.99 -4.52
CA GLY A 65 -14.69 4.42 -4.57
C GLY A 65 -14.88 5.71 -5.33
N ASP A 66 -16.10 5.88 -5.82
CA ASP A 66 -16.54 7.07 -6.53
C ASP A 66 -17.59 7.80 -5.69
N VAL A 67 -17.18 8.95 -5.17
CA VAL A 67 -18.01 9.86 -4.36
C VAL A 67 -19.12 10.52 -5.19
N THR A 68 -18.99 10.58 -6.51
CA THR A 68 -20.03 11.17 -7.37
C THR A 68 -21.18 10.22 -7.66
N THR A 69 -20.93 8.91 -7.60
CA THR A 69 -21.92 7.87 -7.86
C THR A 69 -22.25 7.03 -6.63
N ASP A 70 -21.70 7.38 -5.45
CA ASP A 70 -21.77 6.63 -4.20
C ASP A 70 -21.43 5.14 -4.34
N LYS A 71 -20.41 4.84 -5.16
CA LYS A 71 -19.99 3.46 -5.42
C LYS A 71 -18.70 3.13 -4.70
N LEU A 72 -18.69 1.97 -4.04
CA LEU A 72 -17.49 1.36 -3.47
C LEU A 72 -17.11 0.11 -4.24
N SER A 73 -15.83 0.00 -4.58
CA SER A 73 -15.25 -1.23 -5.11
C SER A 73 -15.01 -2.23 -3.97
N ALA A 74 -15.27 -3.50 -4.25
CA ALA A 74 -14.93 -4.58 -3.34
C ALA A 74 -13.42 -4.62 -3.06
N ALA A 75 -13.04 -4.77 -1.79
CA ALA A 75 -11.65 -5.04 -1.44
C ALA A 75 -11.27 -6.44 -1.92
N LYS A 76 -10.01 -6.61 -2.33
CA LYS A 76 -9.49 -7.88 -2.83
C LYS A 76 -8.30 -8.29 -1.97
N VAL A 77 -8.33 -9.51 -1.47
CA VAL A 77 -7.14 -10.17 -0.92
C VAL A 77 -6.75 -11.27 -1.91
N ARG A 78 -5.59 -11.10 -2.56
CA ARG A 78 -5.02 -12.13 -3.41
C ARG A 78 -4.19 -13.07 -2.55
N TYR A 79 -4.21 -14.35 -2.89
CA TYR A 79 -3.37 -15.35 -2.24
C TYR A 79 -2.78 -16.30 -3.27
N GLU A 80 -1.65 -16.87 -2.92
CA GLU A 80 -0.99 -17.97 -3.62
C GLU A 80 -0.63 -19.05 -2.60
N ILE A 81 -0.91 -20.30 -2.94
CA ILE A 81 -0.58 -21.50 -2.18
C ILE A 81 0.21 -22.42 -3.10
N ASP A 82 1.31 -22.95 -2.57
CA ASP A 82 2.16 -23.91 -3.26
C ASP A 82 2.49 -25.07 -2.29
N LEU A 83 1.98 -26.25 -2.61
CA LEU A 83 2.21 -27.48 -1.87
C LEU A 83 3.26 -28.31 -2.57
N ASP A 84 4.28 -28.71 -1.82
CA ASP A 84 5.37 -29.55 -2.29
C ASP A 84 5.40 -30.81 -1.44
N TRP A 85 5.44 -31.98 -2.07
CA TRP A 85 5.33 -33.25 -1.36
C TRP A 85 6.39 -34.24 -1.79
N SER A 86 6.78 -35.10 -0.85
CA SER A 86 7.72 -36.19 -1.11
C SER A 86 7.30 -37.48 -0.39
N GLY A 87 7.92 -38.60 -0.80
CA GLY A 87 7.60 -39.93 -0.27
C GLY A 87 6.34 -40.58 -0.87
N GLY A 88 5.68 -39.94 -1.85
CA GLY A 88 4.49 -40.45 -2.50
C GLY A 88 3.87 -39.48 -3.52
N LYS A 89 2.61 -39.75 -3.89
CA LYS A 89 1.79 -38.90 -4.76
C LYS A 89 0.65 -38.28 -3.95
N LEU A 90 0.48 -36.97 -4.04
CA LEU A 90 -0.67 -36.27 -3.50
C LEU A 90 -1.94 -36.69 -4.24
N SER A 91 -3.00 -36.96 -3.49
CA SER A 91 -4.32 -37.24 -4.06
C SER A 91 -5.18 -35.98 -3.98
N VAL A 92 -5.21 -35.23 -5.09
CA VAL A 92 -5.92 -33.94 -5.19
C VAL A 92 -7.41 -34.07 -4.88
N SER A 93 -8.03 -35.20 -5.20
CA SER A 93 -9.45 -35.46 -4.90
C SER A 93 -9.74 -35.60 -3.40
N ASP A 94 -8.72 -35.85 -2.59
CA ASP A 94 -8.82 -35.95 -1.12
C ASP A 94 -8.17 -34.74 -0.44
N PHE A 95 -7.99 -33.65 -1.17
CA PHE A 95 -7.59 -32.38 -0.59
C PHE A 95 -8.84 -31.63 -0.13
N ASP A 96 -8.90 -31.34 1.17
CA ASP A 96 -9.91 -30.47 1.76
C ASP A 96 -9.21 -29.33 2.50
N GLY A 97 -9.35 -28.11 2.00
CA GLY A 97 -8.61 -26.97 2.49
C GLY A 97 -9.42 -25.68 2.47
N VAL A 98 -9.07 -24.78 3.39
CA VAL A 98 -9.62 -23.44 3.51
C VAL A 98 -8.50 -22.42 3.68
N VAL A 99 -8.65 -21.26 3.05
CA VAL A 99 -7.90 -20.06 3.38
C VAL A 99 -8.65 -19.32 4.49
N THR A 100 -7.94 -19.01 5.57
CA THR A 100 -8.48 -18.25 6.68
C THR A 100 -8.12 -16.78 6.55
N LEU A 101 -9.05 -15.88 6.87
CA LEU A 101 -8.83 -14.45 6.94
C LEU A 101 -9.36 -13.91 8.25
N GLN A 102 -8.50 -13.29 9.04
CA GLN A 102 -8.83 -12.73 10.34
C GLN A 102 -8.33 -11.30 10.44
N ARG A 103 -9.18 -10.36 10.85
CA ARG A 103 -8.70 -9.01 11.15
C ARG A 103 -7.82 -9.05 12.42
N VAL A 104 -6.66 -8.39 12.40
CA VAL A 104 -5.79 -8.32 13.57
C VAL A 104 -6.56 -7.70 14.75
N GLY A 105 -6.60 -8.41 15.88
CA GLY A 105 -7.34 -8.01 17.07
C GLY A 105 -8.82 -8.41 17.10
N ALA A 106 -9.38 -8.94 16.01
CA ALA A 106 -10.73 -9.50 16.00
C ALA A 106 -10.72 -10.99 16.35
N LYS A 107 -11.79 -11.49 16.98
CA LYS A 107 -11.95 -12.93 17.26
C LYS A 107 -12.50 -13.71 16.06
N GLN A 108 -13.23 -13.05 15.17
CA GLN A 108 -13.89 -13.70 14.05
C GLN A 108 -12.89 -14.05 12.95
N VAL A 109 -12.86 -15.33 12.58
CA VAL A 109 -12.12 -15.87 11.43
C VAL A 109 -13.12 -16.15 10.31
N ARG A 110 -12.81 -15.71 9.09
CA ARG A 110 -13.56 -16.06 7.89
C ARG A 110 -12.81 -17.16 7.15
N GLN A 111 -13.53 -18.19 6.71
CA GLN A 111 -12.96 -19.31 5.97
C GLN A 111 -13.45 -19.29 4.53
N PHE A 112 -12.54 -19.56 3.60
CA PHE A 112 -12.82 -19.60 2.18
C PHE A 112 -12.32 -20.93 1.61
N PRO A 113 -13.20 -21.79 1.10
CA PRO A 113 -12.79 -23.09 0.57
C PRO A 113 -11.83 -22.90 -0.60
N VAL A 114 -10.83 -23.78 -0.65
CA VAL A 114 -9.81 -23.76 -1.69
C VAL A 114 -9.55 -25.19 -2.18
N THR A 115 -9.27 -25.30 -3.47
CA THR A 115 -8.83 -26.53 -4.11
C THR A 115 -7.48 -26.26 -4.77
N VAL A 116 -6.55 -27.20 -4.67
CA VAL A 116 -5.28 -27.15 -5.41
C VAL A 116 -5.39 -27.91 -6.73
N ASP A 117 -4.54 -27.55 -7.68
CA ASP A 117 -4.39 -28.32 -8.91
C ASP A 117 -3.53 -29.59 -8.69
N ARG A 118 -3.23 -30.30 -9.79
CA ARG A 118 -2.40 -31.51 -9.76
C ARG A 118 -0.94 -31.25 -9.39
N ASP A 119 -0.49 -30.02 -9.52
CA ASP A 119 0.85 -29.58 -9.17
C ASP A 119 0.89 -29.01 -7.74
N GLY A 120 -0.23 -29.09 -7.00
CA GLY A 120 -0.35 -28.57 -5.63
C GLY A 120 -0.41 -27.06 -5.54
N LYS A 121 -0.66 -26.39 -6.66
CA LYS A 121 -0.67 -24.93 -6.74
C LYS A 121 -2.08 -24.39 -6.77
N ARG A 122 -2.24 -23.22 -6.17
CA ARG A 122 -3.47 -22.44 -6.28
C ARG A 122 -3.22 -20.96 -6.06
N SER A 123 -3.66 -20.15 -7.01
CA SER A 123 -3.85 -18.72 -6.80
C SER A 123 -5.35 -18.38 -6.76
N GLY A 124 -5.70 -17.36 -5.98
CA GLY A 124 -7.08 -16.96 -5.80
C GLY A 124 -7.24 -15.51 -5.38
N THR A 125 -8.48 -15.05 -5.39
CA THR A 125 -8.86 -13.73 -4.88
C THR A 125 -10.09 -13.86 -4.01
N ILE A 126 -9.96 -13.43 -2.76
CA ILE A 126 -11.07 -13.25 -1.82
C ILE A 126 -11.64 -11.86 -2.06
N LYS A 127 -12.93 -11.79 -2.41
CA LYS A 127 -13.67 -10.52 -2.51
C LYS A 127 -14.27 -10.20 -1.15
N LEU A 128 -13.93 -9.03 -0.62
CA LEU A 128 -14.46 -8.49 0.62
C LEU A 128 -15.36 -7.29 0.31
N PRO A 129 -16.38 -7.01 1.14
CA PRO A 129 -17.19 -5.81 0.97
C PRO A 129 -16.32 -4.55 0.98
N GLY A 130 -16.63 -3.56 0.12
CA GLY A 130 -15.95 -2.27 0.14
C GLY A 130 -16.19 -1.48 1.45
N THR A 131 -17.22 -1.85 2.20
CA THR A 131 -17.55 -1.32 3.53
C THR A 131 -16.74 -1.96 4.67
N LEU A 132 -15.91 -2.97 4.38
CA LEU A 132 -15.02 -3.59 5.34
C LEU A 132 -14.14 -2.53 6.02
N THR A 133 -13.97 -2.66 7.34
CA THR A 133 -13.07 -1.77 8.08
C THR A 133 -11.62 -1.96 7.59
N PRO A 134 -10.94 -0.89 7.18
CA PRO A 134 -9.51 -0.97 6.82
C PRO A 134 -8.64 -1.42 7.99
N GLY A 135 -7.48 -1.97 7.67
CA GLY A 135 -6.47 -2.38 8.65
C GLY A 135 -5.68 -3.61 8.22
N SER A 136 -4.95 -4.16 9.18
CA SER A 136 -4.18 -5.39 8.99
C SER A 136 -5.04 -6.63 9.19
N TYR A 137 -4.84 -7.62 8.33
CA TYR A 137 -5.50 -8.91 8.33
C TYR A 137 -4.43 -10.00 8.32
N ARG A 138 -4.64 -11.04 9.11
CA ARG A 138 -3.87 -12.28 9.07
C ARG A 138 -4.53 -13.22 8.09
N VAL A 139 -3.72 -13.77 7.20
CA VAL A 139 -4.12 -14.77 6.23
C VAL A 139 -3.46 -16.08 6.66
N GLY A 140 -4.21 -17.17 6.61
CA GLY A 140 -3.76 -18.50 6.97
C GLY A 140 -4.32 -19.56 6.06
N ILE A 141 -3.89 -20.80 6.27
CA ILE A 141 -4.36 -21.97 5.55
C ILE A 141 -4.55 -23.13 6.52
N GLU A 142 -5.70 -23.78 6.42
CA GLU A 142 -5.97 -25.06 7.09
C GLU A 142 -6.33 -26.08 6.01
N PHE A 143 -5.71 -27.25 6.03
CA PHE A 143 -6.11 -28.33 5.13
C PHE A 143 -5.81 -29.72 5.68
N THR A 144 -6.50 -30.70 5.11
CA THR A 144 -6.14 -32.11 5.17
C THR A 144 -5.87 -32.63 3.77
N ALA A 145 -4.85 -33.47 3.64
CA ALA A 145 -4.49 -34.05 2.36
C ALA A 145 -3.95 -35.47 2.50
N ARG A 146 -4.22 -36.30 1.49
CA ARG A 146 -3.75 -37.69 1.42
C ARG A 146 -2.55 -37.82 0.49
N VAL A 147 -1.45 -38.38 0.99
CA VAL A 147 -0.29 -38.77 0.17
C VAL A 147 -0.23 -40.30 0.09
N LYS A 148 -0.33 -40.84 -1.12
CA LYS A 148 -0.22 -42.28 -1.38
C LYS A 148 1.24 -42.64 -1.67
N ARG A 149 1.81 -43.50 -0.83
CA ARG A 149 3.19 -43.96 -0.95
C ARG A 149 3.35 -44.97 -2.08
N PRO A 150 4.59 -45.20 -2.56
CA PRO A 150 4.89 -46.24 -3.54
C PRO A 150 4.49 -47.66 -3.08
N ASP A 151 4.53 -47.93 -1.77
CA ASP A 151 4.14 -49.21 -1.17
C ASP A 151 2.61 -49.42 -1.07
N GLY A 152 1.82 -48.50 -1.64
CA GLY A 152 0.36 -48.57 -1.68
C GLY A 152 -0.34 -48.05 -0.43
N ARG A 153 0.36 -47.82 0.69
CA ARG A 153 -0.21 -47.23 1.90
C ARG A 153 -0.43 -45.73 1.73
N SER A 154 -1.42 -45.19 2.42
CA SER A 154 -1.74 -43.76 2.40
C SER A 154 -1.49 -43.12 3.76
N MET A 155 -0.91 -41.93 3.74
CA MET A 155 -0.69 -41.10 4.93
C MET A 155 -1.53 -39.83 4.81
N TRP A 156 -2.22 -39.48 5.91
CA TRP A 156 -2.96 -38.24 6.02
C TRP A 156 -2.10 -37.17 6.70
N HIS A 157 -2.02 -36.03 6.03
CA HIS A 157 -1.37 -34.82 6.51
C HIS A 157 -2.43 -33.82 6.93
N ARG A 158 -2.18 -33.11 8.03
CA ARG A 158 -3.02 -32.01 8.50
C ARG A 158 -2.13 -30.80 8.77
N VAL A 159 -2.47 -29.69 8.15
CA VAL A 159 -1.79 -28.41 8.30
C VAL A 159 -2.81 -27.39 8.80
N ASP A 160 -2.44 -26.61 9.80
CA ASP A 160 -3.27 -25.54 10.37
C ASP A 160 -2.36 -24.35 10.72
N VAL A 161 -2.28 -23.39 9.81
CA VAL A 161 -1.45 -22.19 9.94
C VAL A 161 -2.36 -20.97 9.98
N ASN A 162 -2.65 -20.47 11.17
CA ASN A 162 -3.58 -19.35 11.36
C ASN A 162 -3.00 -17.97 10.97
N ASN A 163 -1.67 -17.82 10.90
CA ASN A 163 -0.98 -16.55 10.64
C ASN A 163 0.18 -16.73 9.64
N ALA A 164 -0.11 -17.33 8.49
CA ALA A 164 0.88 -17.52 7.44
C ALA A 164 1.42 -16.18 6.92
N GLU A 165 0.52 -15.22 6.69
CA GLU A 165 0.85 -13.89 6.16
C GLU A 165 0.06 -12.76 6.82
N THR A 166 0.59 -11.53 6.75
CA THR A 166 -0.12 -10.32 7.19
C THR A 166 -0.31 -9.35 6.04
N VAL A 167 -1.57 -9.11 5.67
CA VAL A 167 -1.94 -8.19 4.58
C VAL A 167 -2.56 -6.91 5.12
N SER A 168 -2.37 -5.80 4.42
CA SER A 168 -3.01 -4.52 4.73
C SER A 168 -4.07 -4.19 3.69
N VAL A 169 -5.29 -3.92 4.16
CA VAL A 169 -6.37 -3.36 3.33
C VAL A 169 -6.55 -1.91 3.73
N ARG A 170 -6.38 -1.00 2.77
CA ARG A 170 -6.44 0.46 2.99
C ARG A 170 -7.50 1.10 2.12
N ARG A 171 -8.02 2.25 2.55
CA ARG A 171 -8.87 3.09 1.69
C ARG A 171 -8.02 3.93 0.76
N GLU A 172 -8.59 4.24 -0.40
CA GLU A 172 -7.99 5.17 -1.35
C GLU A 172 -7.70 6.51 -0.67
N THR A 173 -6.55 7.07 -1.00
CA THR A 173 -6.10 8.38 -0.52
C THR A 173 -5.68 9.20 -1.72
N VAL A 174 -6.23 10.40 -1.84
CA VAL A 174 -5.96 11.35 -2.91
C VAL A 174 -5.32 12.61 -2.34
N LEU A 175 -4.54 13.29 -3.18
CA LEU A 175 -3.99 14.61 -2.87
C LEU A 175 -4.54 15.60 -3.89
N ASP A 176 -5.23 16.62 -3.40
CA ASP A 176 -5.63 17.76 -4.21
C ASP A 176 -4.79 18.95 -3.79
N ALA A 177 -4.11 19.54 -4.76
CA ALA A 177 -3.31 20.73 -4.49
C ALA A 177 -3.54 21.79 -5.56
N SER A 178 -3.47 23.04 -5.13
CA SER A 178 -3.71 24.22 -5.94
C SER A 178 -2.67 25.30 -5.64
N ILE A 179 -2.43 26.15 -6.63
CA ILE A 179 -1.51 27.29 -6.54
C ILE A 179 -2.29 28.53 -6.99
N THR A 180 -2.31 29.57 -6.15
CA THR A 180 -3.14 30.76 -6.42
C THR A 180 -2.57 31.64 -7.53
N THR A 181 -1.25 31.77 -7.61
CA THR A 181 -0.57 32.62 -8.61
C THR A 181 0.57 31.84 -9.26
N PRO A 182 0.28 30.80 -10.05
CA PRO A 182 1.30 29.86 -10.56
C PRO A 182 2.36 30.51 -11.48
N ARG A 183 2.13 31.77 -11.91
CA ARG A 183 2.99 32.53 -12.84
C ARG A 183 3.27 33.96 -12.36
N ALA A 184 3.24 34.24 -11.05
CA ALA A 184 3.59 35.58 -10.56
C ALA A 184 5.05 35.93 -10.91
N THR A 185 5.23 36.89 -11.81
CA THR A 185 6.53 37.49 -12.18
C THR A 185 6.75 38.85 -11.52
N ASP A 186 5.75 39.35 -10.79
CA ASP A 186 5.66 40.71 -10.24
C ASP A 186 5.97 40.80 -8.74
N GLY A 187 6.61 39.76 -8.17
CA GLY A 187 6.97 39.72 -6.75
C GLY A 187 5.82 39.40 -5.79
N ARG A 188 4.58 39.24 -6.27
CA ARG A 188 3.45 38.82 -5.41
C ARG A 188 3.64 37.40 -4.92
N SER A 189 3.42 37.19 -3.63
CA SER A 189 3.57 35.86 -3.02
C SER A 189 2.58 34.85 -3.62
N SER A 190 3.07 33.66 -3.96
CA SER A 190 2.23 32.52 -4.34
C SER A 190 1.84 31.72 -3.11
N ARG A 191 0.61 31.22 -3.08
CA ARG A 191 0.17 30.30 -2.03
C ARG A 191 -0.16 28.95 -2.63
N ILE A 192 0.52 27.92 -2.11
CA ILE A 192 0.25 26.52 -2.40
C ILE A 192 -0.66 26.00 -1.30
N THR A 193 -1.80 25.43 -1.65
CA THR A 193 -2.67 24.74 -0.70
C THR A 193 -2.84 23.30 -1.15
N GLY A 194 -2.48 22.35 -0.28
CA GLY A 194 -2.66 20.92 -0.51
C GLY A 194 -3.57 20.30 0.54
N ARG A 195 -4.42 19.36 0.13
CA ARG A 195 -5.31 18.58 0.98
C ARG A 195 -5.12 17.10 0.67
N VAL A 196 -4.70 16.33 1.68
CA VAL A 196 -4.73 14.88 1.64
C VAL A 196 -6.10 14.45 2.10
N ARG A 197 -6.83 13.74 1.24
CA ARG A 197 -8.16 13.22 1.52
C ARG A 197 -8.14 11.70 1.44
N ALA A 198 -8.86 11.03 2.33
CA ALA A 198 -9.08 9.59 2.27
C ALA A 198 -10.55 9.29 2.04
N LEU A 199 -10.79 8.26 1.24
CA LEU A 199 -12.12 7.73 1.02
C LEU A 199 -12.69 7.31 2.37
N SER A 200 -13.94 7.65 2.62
CA SER A 200 -14.64 7.38 3.87
C SER A 200 -16.06 6.96 3.56
N VAL A 201 -16.65 6.22 4.49
CA VAL A 201 -18.01 5.69 4.39
C VAL A 201 -18.73 6.07 5.67
N SER A 202 -19.90 6.72 5.56
CA SER A 202 -20.72 7.11 6.69
C SER A 202 -21.37 5.87 7.35
N ALA A 203 -22.03 6.06 8.49
CA ALA A 203 -22.84 4.98 9.09
C ALA A 203 -24.00 4.57 8.18
N ASP A 204 -24.52 5.53 7.40
CA ASP A 204 -25.64 5.34 6.46
C ASP A 204 -25.19 4.78 5.10
N GLY A 205 -23.88 4.66 4.88
CA GLY A 205 -23.29 4.04 3.69
C GLY A 205 -22.80 5.02 2.62
N ASP A 206 -22.98 6.33 2.83
CA ASP A 206 -22.57 7.36 1.87
C ASP A 206 -21.06 7.40 1.71
N VAL A 207 -20.61 7.60 0.48
CA VAL A 207 -19.19 7.58 0.13
C VAL A 207 -18.70 9.01 0.01
N TYR A 208 -17.68 9.40 0.77
CA TYR A 208 -17.17 10.77 0.73
C TYR A 208 -15.66 10.86 0.95
N TRP A 209 -15.09 11.99 0.53
CA TRP A 209 -13.68 12.31 0.79
C TRP A 209 -13.53 13.03 2.12
N SER A 210 -12.92 12.37 3.11
CA SER A 210 -12.59 12.98 4.39
C SER A 210 -11.19 13.60 4.33
N THR A 211 -11.03 14.84 4.81
CA THR A 211 -9.71 15.48 4.87
C THR A 211 -8.91 14.94 6.05
N LEU A 212 -7.80 14.26 5.76
CA LEU A 212 -6.88 13.77 6.79
C LEU A 212 -5.92 14.87 7.26
N ARG A 213 -5.39 15.62 6.29
CA ARG A 213 -4.42 16.69 6.53
C ARG A 213 -4.55 17.74 5.45
N SER A 214 -4.42 19.00 5.85
CA SER A 214 -4.30 20.13 4.94
C SER A 214 -3.09 20.96 5.30
N GLY A 215 -2.45 21.54 4.30
CA GLY A 215 -1.32 22.43 4.48
C GLY A 215 -1.37 23.58 3.49
N THR A 216 -0.90 24.74 3.95
CA THR A 216 -0.74 25.92 3.12
C THR A 216 0.68 26.44 3.28
N VAL A 217 1.36 26.64 2.16
CA VAL A 217 2.70 27.22 2.13
C VAL A 217 2.65 28.49 1.30
N GLN A 218 3.25 29.55 1.84
CA GLN A 218 3.44 30.80 1.12
C GLN A 218 4.86 30.83 0.53
N LEU A 219 4.94 31.02 -0.77
CA LEU A 219 6.15 31.30 -1.50
C LEU A 219 6.22 32.81 -1.71
N SER A 220 7.11 33.47 -0.99
CA SER A 220 7.39 34.89 -1.21
C SER A 220 8.51 35.02 -2.23
N TYR A 221 8.24 35.77 -3.30
CA TYR A 221 9.26 36.17 -4.26
C TYR A 221 9.81 37.52 -3.82
N TYR A 222 11.12 37.70 -3.88
CA TYR A 222 11.70 39.01 -3.61
C TYR A 222 11.31 39.94 -4.78
N PRO A 223 10.68 41.09 -4.51
CA PRO A 223 10.26 42.04 -5.56
C PRO A 223 11.44 42.77 -6.23
N GLY A 224 12.67 42.57 -5.73
CA GLY A 224 13.88 42.83 -6.49
C GLY A 224 14.51 41.48 -6.82
N GLY A 225 14.63 41.16 -8.11
CA GLY A 225 15.47 40.05 -8.54
C GLY A 225 16.82 40.11 -7.83
N LEU A 226 17.44 38.95 -7.60
CA LEU A 226 18.88 38.98 -7.40
C LEU A 226 19.48 39.68 -8.63
N PHE A 227 20.49 40.50 -8.38
CA PHE A 227 21.29 41.26 -9.35
C PHE A 227 20.80 42.69 -9.62
N ARG A 228 21.37 43.61 -8.82
CA ARG A 228 21.77 44.93 -9.34
C ARG A 228 22.65 44.68 -10.56
N ASN A 229 22.42 45.45 -11.62
CA ASN A 229 23.12 45.50 -12.91
C ASN A 229 22.46 44.63 -14.01
N GLU A 230 21.68 45.29 -14.88
CA GLU A 230 21.47 45.02 -16.33
C GLU A 230 21.40 43.56 -16.85
N ALA A 231 21.03 42.59 -16.02
CA ALA A 231 20.73 41.24 -16.49
C ALA A 231 19.21 41.10 -16.67
N GLU A 232 18.79 40.67 -17.86
CA GLU A 232 17.39 40.32 -18.14
C GLU A 232 16.82 39.41 -17.05
N PRO A 233 15.54 39.57 -16.67
CA PRO A 233 14.93 38.72 -15.65
C PRO A 233 15.06 37.25 -16.04
N VAL A 234 15.86 36.51 -15.28
CA VAL A 234 16.02 35.06 -15.46
C VAL A 234 14.65 34.43 -15.23
N SER A 235 14.07 33.93 -16.33
CA SER A 235 12.72 33.36 -16.43
C SER A 235 12.24 32.65 -15.15
N VAL A 236 11.23 33.22 -14.50
CA VAL A 236 10.49 32.53 -13.43
C VAL A 236 9.64 31.45 -14.09
N ARG A 237 10.10 30.20 -14.04
CA ARG A 237 9.36 29.07 -14.63
C ARG A 237 8.22 28.58 -13.74
N PRO A 238 7.10 28.13 -14.34
CA PRO A 238 5.89 27.74 -13.61
C PRO A 238 6.16 26.56 -12.66
N LEU A 239 5.61 26.65 -11.46
CA LEU A 239 5.55 25.54 -10.52
C LEU A 239 4.44 24.58 -10.97
N THR A 240 4.79 23.35 -11.31
CA THR A 240 3.84 22.28 -11.62
C THR A 240 3.67 21.33 -10.44
N ILE A 241 2.44 20.87 -10.26
CA ILE A 241 2.09 19.79 -9.34
C ILE A 241 1.65 18.63 -10.23
N ASP A 242 2.37 17.50 -10.17
CA ASP A 242 1.97 16.31 -10.90
C ASP A 242 0.88 15.52 -10.16
N ARG A 243 0.33 14.50 -10.84
CA ARG A 243 -0.71 13.61 -10.27
C ARG A 243 -0.26 12.83 -9.02
N TYR A 244 1.02 12.89 -8.68
CA TYR A 244 1.63 12.23 -7.52
C TYR A 244 2.01 13.22 -6.41
N GLY A 245 1.67 14.50 -6.56
CA GLY A 245 1.97 15.51 -5.55
C GLY A 245 3.42 15.96 -5.50
N LYS A 246 4.23 15.67 -6.52
CA LYS A 246 5.60 16.20 -6.59
C LYS A 246 5.55 17.66 -7.00
N PHE A 247 6.26 18.48 -6.24
CA PHE A 247 6.53 19.88 -6.57
C PHE A 247 7.90 19.95 -7.25
N THR A 248 7.96 20.41 -8.49
CA THR A 248 9.24 20.61 -9.19
C THR A 248 9.48 22.09 -9.48
N THR A 249 10.63 22.59 -9.03
CA THR A 249 11.22 23.85 -9.46
C THR A 249 12.53 23.51 -10.14
N VAL A 250 12.55 23.49 -11.47
CA VAL A 250 13.80 23.29 -12.22
C VAL A 250 14.46 24.65 -12.41
N VAL A 251 15.59 24.86 -11.74
CA VAL A 251 16.51 25.96 -12.02
C VAL A 251 17.63 25.36 -12.90
N PRO A 252 17.82 25.80 -14.15
CA PRO A 252 18.97 25.38 -14.94
C PRO A 252 20.26 25.80 -14.22
N ALA A 253 21.26 24.92 -14.26
CA ALA A 253 22.62 25.24 -13.85
C ALA A 253 23.27 26.24 -14.80
#